data_AF-A0A2N1J4I1-F1
#
_entry.id   AF-A0A2N1J4I1-F1
#
_cell.length_a   1.000
_cell.length_b   1.000
_cell.length_c   1.000
_cell.angle_alpha   90.00
_cell.angle_beta   90.00
_cell.angle_gamma   90.00
#
_symmetry.space_group_name_H-M   'P 1'
#
loop_
_entity.id
_entity.type
_entity.pdbx_description
1 polymer ?
#
loop_
_entity_poly.entity_id
_entity_poly.type
_entity_poly.pdbx_seq_one_letter_code
_entity_poly.pdbx_strand_id
1 'polypeptide(L)'
;MKKNEKVKLTREIEKPIKVFGKQLKVTRVVLILVAFLIYFVALYYEIKTYTPLILGIIPLILIFFILILIQKRILYIGSYNIECSSAGDLYITKLKGNCPKCQGELKVIKKLNEQYVICKNNKEHKFYLQEN
;
A
#
# COMPACT_ATOMS: atom_id res chain seq x y z
N MET A 1 -10.37 -8.91 33.49
CA MET A 1 -10.83 -9.37 32.15
C MET A 1 -11.12 -8.16 31.28
N LYS A 2 -10.28 -7.85 30.27
CA LYS A 2 -10.56 -6.74 29.33
C LYS A 2 -11.61 -7.22 28.32
N LYS A 3 -12.80 -6.58 28.31
CA LYS A 3 -13.83 -6.81 27.28
C LYS A 3 -13.18 -6.59 25.91
N ASN A 4 -13.11 -7.63 25.09
CA ASN A 4 -12.75 -7.51 23.68
C ASN A 4 -13.88 -6.75 22.98
N GLU A 5 -13.76 -5.42 22.91
CA GLU A 5 -14.66 -4.59 22.13
C GLU A 5 -14.59 -5.04 20.66
N LYS A 6 -15.69 -5.60 20.16
CA LYS A 6 -15.80 -6.08 18.78
C LYS A 6 -15.83 -4.87 17.85
N VAL A 7 -14.69 -4.57 17.24
CA VAL A 7 -14.55 -3.51 16.25
C VAL A 7 -14.86 -4.06 14.87
N LYS A 8 -15.95 -3.59 14.25
CA LYS A 8 -16.32 -3.97 12.89
C LYS A 8 -15.77 -2.96 11.90
N LEU A 9 -14.86 -3.40 11.04
CA LEU A 9 -14.40 -2.65 9.88
C LEU A 9 -15.12 -3.15 8.63
N THR A 10 -15.69 -2.23 7.87
CA THR A 10 -16.35 -2.51 6.61
C THR A 10 -15.55 -1.90 5.48
N ARG A 11 -15.33 -2.67 4.41
CA ARG A 11 -14.80 -2.13 3.14
C ARG A 11 -15.95 -1.48 2.39
N GLU A 12 -15.88 -0.17 2.19
CA GLU A 12 -16.84 0.55 1.35
C GLU A 12 -16.50 0.40 -0.13
N ILE A 13 -15.20 0.36 -0.45
CA ILE A 13 -14.70 0.23 -1.82
C ILE A 13 -13.60 -0.82 -1.82
N GLU A 14 -13.67 -1.72 -2.80
CA GLU A 14 -12.61 -2.67 -3.13
C GLU A 14 -12.56 -2.80 -4.66
N LYS A 15 -11.67 -2.03 -5.30
CA LYS A 15 -11.51 -2.03 -6.76
C LYS A 15 -10.11 -2.54 -7.12
N PRO A 16 -9.98 -3.63 -7.88
CA PRO A 16 -8.68 -4.09 -8.35
C PRO A 16 -8.09 -3.07 -9.33
N ILE A 17 -6.79 -2.81 -9.24
CA ILE A 17 -6.07 -2.00 -10.22
C ILE A 17 -5.87 -2.88 -11.45
N LYS A 18 -6.42 -2.47 -12.60
CA LYS A 18 -6.32 -3.21 -13.86
C LYS A 18 -5.55 -2.42 -14.91
N VAL A 19 -4.70 -3.11 -15.66
CA VAL A 19 -3.99 -2.59 -16.84
C VAL A 19 -4.32 -3.53 -18.00
N PHE A 20 -4.86 -2.98 -19.10
CA PHE A 20 -5.39 -3.76 -20.23
C PHE A 20 -6.37 -4.88 -19.81
N GLY A 21 -7.28 -4.58 -18.89
CA GLY A 21 -8.28 -5.53 -18.40
C GLY A 21 -7.76 -6.61 -17.45
N LYS A 22 -6.44 -6.79 -17.33
CA LYS A 22 -5.81 -7.74 -16.39
C LYS A 22 -5.48 -7.06 -15.08
N GLN A 23 -5.63 -7.78 -13.98
CA GLN A 23 -5.24 -7.28 -12.67
C GLN A 23 -3.72 -7.05 -12.61
N LEU A 24 -3.35 -5.89 -12.07
CA LEU A 24 -1.97 -5.47 -11.96
C LEU A 24 -1.34 -6.14 -10.73
N LYS A 25 -0.32 -6.96 -11.00
CA LYS A 25 0.50 -7.57 -9.96
C LYS A 25 1.69 -6.68 -9.66
N VAL A 26 2.05 -6.61 -8.38
CA VAL A 26 3.23 -5.89 -7.90
C VAL A 26 4.50 -6.36 -8.63
N THR A 27 4.63 -7.66 -8.89
CA THR A 27 5.78 -8.20 -9.64
C THR A 27 5.91 -7.58 -11.04
N ARG A 28 4.80 -7.36 -11.75
CA ARG A 28 4.82 -6.68 -13.06
C ARG A 28 5.24 -5.23 -12.94
N VAL A 29 4.76 -4.53 -11.91
CA VAL A 29 5.15 -3.14 -11.65
C VAL A 29 6.65 -3.05 -11.38
N VAL A 30 7.20 -3.92 -10.53
CA VAL A 30 8.64 -3.96 -10.23
C VAL A 30 9.45 -4.23 -11.50
N LEU A 31 9.07 -5.21 -12.32
CA LEU A 31 9.76 -5.53 -13.58
C LEU A 31 9.80 -4.33 -14.54
N ILE A 32 8.68 -3.61 -14.69
CA ILE A 32 8.60 -2.41 -15.53
C ILE A 32 9.54 -1.31 -15.00
N LEU A 33 9.54 -1.08 -13.68
CA LEU A 33 10.39 -0.05 -13.08
C LEU A 33 11.87 -0.38 -13.19
N VAL A 34 12.26 -1.64 -13.02
CA VAL A 34 13.64 -2.10 -13.24
C VAL A 34 14.05 -1.94 -14.70
N ALA A 35 13.18 -2.29 -15.65
CA ALA A 35 13.44 -2.07 -17.07
C ALA A 35 13.66 -0.58 -17.39
N PHE A 36 12.85 0.32 -16.80
CA PHE A 36 13.06 1.77 -16.94
C PHE A 36 14.40 2.23 -16.36
N LEU A 37 14.82 1.71 -15.20
CA LEU A 37 16.14 2.07 -14.63
C LEU A 37 17.28 1.67 -15.56
N ILE A 38 17.24 0.45 -16.10
CA ILE A 38 18.24 -0.04 -17.07
C ILE A 38 18.23 0.85 -18.32
N TYR A 39 17.04 1.20 -18.82
CA TYR A 39 16.89 2.08 -19.99
C TYR A 39 17.53 3.45 -19.76
N PHE A 40 17.27 4.11 -18.62
CA PHE A 40 17.86 5.42 -18.33
C PHE A 40 19.39 5.37 -18.18
N VAL A 41 19.92 4.29 -17.62
CA VAL A 41 21.38 4.07 -17.54
C VAL A 41 21.97 3.86 -18.93
N ALA A 42 21.34 3.04 -19.78
CA ALA A 42 21.78 2.84 -21.16
C ALA A 42 21.78 4.17 -21.95
N LEU A 43 20.72 4.96 -21.79
CA LEU A 43 20.56 6.25 -22.46
C LEU A 43 21.59 7.31 -21.98
N TYR A 44 22.01 7.23 -20.72
CA TYR A 44 23.15 8.02 -20.22
C TYR A 44 24.45 7.69 -20.97
N TYR A 45 24.74 6.40 -21.19
CA TYR A 45 25.96 6.00 -21.92
C TYR A 45 25.93 6.39 -23.40
N GLU A 46 24.74 6.41 -24.00
CA GLU A 46 24.55 6.79 -25.40
C GLU A 46 24.71 8.31 -25.61
N ILE A 47 23.99 9.12 -24.83
CA ILE A 47 23.90 10.58 -25.04
C ILE A 47 24.97 11.33 -24.23
N LYS A 48 25.57 10.71 -23.20
CA LYS A 48 26.60 11.27 -22.31
C LYS A 48 26.18 12.56 -21.59
N THR A 49 24.87 12.79 -21.43
CA THR A 49 24.32 13.89 -20.64
C THR A 49 23.75 13.35 -19.34
N TYR A 50 23.73 14.14 -18.26
CA TYR A 50 23.19 13.69 -16.96
C TYR A 50 21.65 13.66 -16.89
N THR A 51 20.96 14.30 -17.83
CA THR A 51 19.49 14.37 -17.88
C THR A 51 18.78 13.02 -17.72
N PRO A 52 19.19 11.93 -18.40
CA PRO A 52 18.57 10.62 -18.26
C PRO A 52 18.70 10.05 -16.86
N LEU A 53 19.84 10.27 -16.18
CA LEU A 53 20.04 9.82 -14.81
C LEU A 53 19.13 10.57 -13.83
N ILE A 54 18.96 11.88 -14.04
CA ILE A 54 18.03 12.70 -13.24
C ILE A 54 16.59 12.18 -13.39
N LEU A 55 16.16 11.88 -14.63
CA LEU A 55 14.85 11.31 -14.89
C LEU A 55 14.71 9.89 -14.31
N GLY A 56 15.79 9.11 -14.29
CA GLY A 56 15.88 7.79 -13.67
C GLY A 56 15.64 7.78 -12.15
N ILE A 57 15.71 8.92 -11.48
CA ILE A 57 15.35 9.03 -10.04
C ILE A 57 13.87 8.70 -9.82
N ILE A 58 12.99 9.02 -10.79
CA ILE A 58 11.55 8.77 -10.68
C ILE A 58 11.23 7.27 -10.49
N PRO A 59 11.64 6.35 -11.39
CA PRO A 59 11.39 4.93 -11.18
C PRO A 59 12.05 4.38 -9.91
N LEU A 60 13.18 4.95 -9.49
CA LEU A 60 13.85 4.55 -8.24
C LEU A 60 13.00 4.88 -7.00
N ILE A 61 12.43 6.09 -6.94
CA ILE A 61 11.49 6.50 -5.89
C ILE A 61 10.26 5.58 -5.91
N LEU A 62 9.72 5.28 -7.09
CA LEU A 62 8.55 4.39 -7.22
C LEU A 62 8.84 2.97 -6.71
N ILE A 63 10.02 2.43 -6.98
CA ILE A 63 10.44 1.13 -6.42
C ILE A 63 10.42 1.18 -4.88
N PHE A 64 10.95 2.25 -4.28
CA PHE A 64 10.93 2.40 -2.83
C PHE A 64 9.51 2.42 -2.27
N PHE A 65 8.58 3.15 -2.91
CA PHE A 65 7.16 3.12 -2.52
C PHE A 65 6.54 1.72 -2.63
N ILE A 66 6.87 0.98 -3.69
CA ILE A 66 6.40 -0.40 -3.88
C ILE A 66 6.95 -1.33 -2.79
N LEU A 67 8.23 -1.19 -2.40
CA LEU A 67 8.80 -1.97 -1.31
C LEU A 67 8.08 -1.72 0.02
N ILE A 68 7.78 -0.45 0.34
CA ILE A 68 6.98 -0.11 1.51
C ILE A 68 5.58 -0.72 1.42
N LEU A 69 4.95 -0.69 0.24
CA LEU A 69 3.64 -1.30 0.01
C LEU A 69 3.67 -2.82 0.22
N ILE A 70 4.71 -3.51 -0.24
CA ILE A 70 4.88 -4.95 -0.02
C ILE A 70 5.03 -5.25 1.47
N GLN A 71 5.84 -4.46 2.19
CA GLN A 71 6.10 -4.66 3.61
C GLN A 71 4.87 -4.37 4.48
N LYS A 72 4.15 -3.28 4.20
CA LYS A 72 2.97 -2.85 4.97
C LYS A 72 1.65 -3.43 4.45
N ARG A 73 1.62 -4.03 3.27
CA ARG A 73 0.42 -4.52 2.56
C ARG A 73 -0.70 -3.49 2.32
N ILE A 74 -0.72 -2.37 3.02
CA ILE A 74 -1.68 -1.28 2.90
C ILE A 74 -0.98 0.07 3.07
N LEU A 75 -1.20 0.96 2.12
CA LEU A 75 -0.76 2.35 2.16
C LEU A 75 -1.98 3.27 2.18
N TYR A 76 -2.07 4.11 3.20
CA TYR A 76 -3.14 5.08 3.37
C TYR A 76 -2.83 6.36 2.60
N ILE A 77 -3.69 6.75 1.66
CA ILE A 77 -3.58 7.96 0.84
C ILE A 77 -4.89 8.75 0.96
N GLY A 78 -4.93 9.66 1.93
CA GLY A 78 -6.14 10.43 2.23
C GLY A 78 -7.29 9.53 2.69
N SER A 79 -8.36 9.49 1.90
CA SER A 79 -9.55 8.66 2.14
C SER A 79 -9.52 7.30 1.43
N TYR A 80 -8.53 7.07 0.56
CA TYR A 80 -8.34 5.80 -0.15
C TYR A 80 -7.08 5.10 0.34
N ASN A 81 -7.01 3.80 0.10
CA ASN A 81 -5.85 2.99 0.42
C ASN A 81 -5.42 2.20 -0.80
N ILE A 82 -4.11 2.03 -0.96
CA ILE A 82 -3.56 1.04 -1.89
C ILE A 82 -3.26 -0.21 -1.07
N GLU A 83 -3.89 -1.31 -1.42
CA GLU A 83 -3.66 -2.62 -0.79
C GLU A 83 -2.93 -3.56 -1.76
N CYS A 84 -2.08 -4.40 -1.19
CA CYS A 84 -1.39 -5.48 -1.86
C CYS A 84 -1.80 -6.81 -1.20
N SER A 85 -2.42 -7.71 -1.96
CA SER A 85 -2.79 -9.05 -1.47
C SER A 85 -1.55 -9.91 -1.22
N SER A 86 -1.71 -11.02 -0.50
CA SER A 86 -0.64 -12.01 -0.31
C SER A 86 -0.09 -12.56 -1.64
N ALA A 87 -0.96 -12.69 -2.65
CA ALA A 87 -0.60 -13.11 -4.01
C ALA A 87 0.06 -12.00 -4.86
N GLY A 88 0.18 -10.78 -4.30
CA GLY A 88 0.82 -9.64 -4.94
C GLY A 88 -0.11 -8.83 -5.84
N ASP A 89 -1.43 -8.99 -5.73
CA ASP A 89 -2.40 -8.23 -6.52
C ASP A 89 -2.68 -6.87 -5.87
N LEU A 90 -2.82 -5.84 -6.72
CA LEU A 90 -3.04 -4.46 -6.26
C LEU A 90 -4.52 -4.07 -6.29
N TYR A 91 -4.94 -3.37 -5.25
CA TYR A 91 -6.30 -2.86 -5.06
C TYR A 91 -6.29 -1.41 -4.57
N ILE A 92 -7.29 -0.66 -5.00
CA ILE A 92 -7.69 0.58 -4.35
C ILE A 92 -8.87 0.24 -3.45
N THR A 93 -8.70 0.45 -2.15
CA THR A 93 -9.74 0.18 -1.16
C THR A 93 -10.12 1.44 -0.39
N LYS A 94 -11.30 1.44 0.20
CA LYS A 94 -11.73 2.44 1.18
C LYS A 94 -12.28 1.72 2.40
N LEU A 95 -11.59 1.88 3.52
CA LEU A 95 -11.96 1.28 4.79
C LEU A 95 -12.76 2.28 5.61
N LYS A 96 -13.86 1.81 6.21
CA LYS A 96 -14.65 2.57 7.16
C LYS A 96 -14.86 1.77 8.43
N GLY A 97 -14.66 2.43 9.55
CA GLY A 97 -14.89 1.88 10.88
C GLY A 97 -14.79 3.01 11.90
N ASN A 98 -15.68 2.98 12.89
CA ASN A 98 -15.70 3.97 13.96
C ASN A 98 -15.10 3.36 15.22
N CYS A 99 -14.25 4.13 15.91
CA CYS A 99 -13.66 3.72 17.16
C CYS A 99 -14.74 3.68 18.26
N PRO A 100 -14.89 2.56 18.99
CA PRO A 100 -15.90 2.47 20.05
C PRO A 100 -15.66 3.44 21.21
N LYS A 101 -14.42 3.89 21.41
CA LYS A 101 -14.02 4.74 22.54
C LYS A 101 -14.14 6.24 22.28
N CYS A 102 -13.89 6.68 21.05
CA CYS A 102 -13.85 8.11 20.72
C CYS A 102 -14.56 8.47 19.42
N GLN A 103 -15.28 7.52 18.81
CA GLN A 103 -16.00 7.66 17.53
C GLN A 103 -15.13 8.10 16.33
N GLY A 104 -13.82 8.24 16.50
CA GLY A 104 -12.88 8.58 15.43
C GLY A 104 -12.69 7.44 14.42
N GLU A 105 -12.22 7.78 13.22
CA GLU A 105 -11.97 6.80 12.15
C GLU A 105 -10.92 5.77 12.56
N LEU A 106 -11.15 4.52 12.16
CA LEU A 106 -10.23 3.41 12.37
C LEU A 106 -9.38 3.15 11.12
N LYS A 107 -8.11 2.79 11.35
CA LYS A 107 -7.16 2.37 10.34
C LYS A 107 -6.67 0.97 10.65
N VAL A 108 -6.59 0.12 9.63
CA VAL A 108 -5.97 -1.20 9.70
C VAL A 108 -4.47 -1.08 9.42
N ILE A 109 -3.64 -1.57 10.32
CA ILE A 109 -2.23 -1.77 10.06
C ILE A 109 -2.03 -3.25 9.77
N LYS A 110 -1.66 -3.55 8.52
CA LYS A 110 -1.15 -4.84 8.12
C LYS A 110 0.39 -4.75 8.12
N LYS A 111 1.05 -5.76 8.63
CA LYS A 111 2.48 -6.02 8.47
C LYS A 111 2.59 -7.50 8.12
N LEU A 112 3.76 -7.92 7.65
CA LEU A 112 4.04 -9.31 7.26
C LEU A 112 3.49 -10.35 8.26
N ASN A 113 3.57 -10.09 9.57
CA ASN A 113 3.18 -11.04 10.62
C ASN A 113 2.07 -10.54 11.56
N GLU A 114 1.56 -9.33 11.37
CA GLU A 114 0.62 -8.71 12.31
C GLU A 114 -0.45 -7.92 11.58
N GLN A 115 -1.71 -8.13 11.97
CA GLN A 115 -2.82 -7.32 11.54
C GLN A 115 -3.57 -6.78 12.77
N TYR A 116 -3.58 -5.47 12.92
CA TYR A 116 -4.31 -4.81 14.01
C TYR A 116 -4.97 -3.52 13.52
N VAL A 117 -5.90 -3.01 14.31
CA VAL A 117 -6.67 -1.81 14.04
C VAL A 117 -6.27 -0.75 15.04
N ILE A 118 -6.07 0.47 14.56
CA ILE A 118 -5.72 1.63 15.38
C ILE A 118 -6.67 2.78 15.09
N CYS A 119 -7.06 3.53 16.11
CA CYS A 119 -7.79 4.77 15.88
C CYS A 119 -6.87 5.86 15.32
N LYS A 120 -7.38 6.64 14.37
CA LYS A 120 -6.70 7.81 13.79
C LYS A 120 -6.52 8.93 14.82
N ASN A 121 -7.49 9.11 15.72
CA ASN A 121 -7.50 10.18 16.72
C ASN A 121 -6.66 9.83 17.97
N ASN A 122 -6.60 8.55 18.36
CA ASN A 122 -5.78 8.11 19.48
C ASN A 122 -5.04 6.80 19.17
N LYS A 123 -3.71 6.85 19.14
CA LYS A 123 -2.83 5.70 18.83
C LYS A 123 -2.82 4.64 19.94
N GLU A 124 -3.29 4.96 21.14
CA GLU A 124 -3.43 4.00 22.24
C GLU A 124 -4.64 3.08 22.06
N HIS A 125 -5.63 3.51 21.27
CA HIS A 125 -6.79 2.71 20.94
C HIS A 125 -6.41 1.68 19.85
N LYS A 126 -5.76 0.60 20.29
CA LYS A 126 -5.40 -0.56 19.47
C LYS A 126 -6.38 -1.70 19.73
N PHE A 127 -6.87 -2.30 18.66
CA PHE A 127 -7.78 -3.43 18.69
C PHE A 127 -7.22 -4.52 17.77
N TYR A 128 -7.15 -5.75 18.25
CA TYR A 128 -6.79 -6.89 17.43
C TYR A 128 -8.07 -7.43 16.78
N LEU A 129 -8.01 -7.67 15.47
CA LEU A 129 -9.11 -8.37 14.79
C LEU A 129 -9.03 -9.83 15.23
N GLN A 130 -10.09 -10.34 15.87
CA GLN A 130 -10.25 -11.78 15.99
C GLN A 130 -10.59 -12.30 14.59
N GLU A 131 -9.76 -13.21 14.08
CA GLU A 131 -10.13 -14.03 12.93
C GLU A 131 -11.34 -14.87 13.36
N ASN A 132 -12.44 -14.76 12.60
CA ASN A 132 -13.57 -15.67 12.71
C ASN A 132 -13.24 -16.95 11.96
#